data_AF-A0A392UYE9-F1
#
_entry.id   AF-A0A392UYE9-F1
#
_cell.length_a   1.000
_cell.length_b   1.000
_cell.length_c   1.000
_cell.angle_alpha   90.00
_cell.angle_beta   90.00
_cell.angle_gamma   90.00
#
_symmetry.space_group_name_H-M   'P 1'
#
loop_
_entity.id
_entity.type
_entity.pdbx_description
1 polymer ?
#
loop_
_entity_poly.entity_id
_entity_poly.type
_entity_poly.pdbx_seq_one_letter_code
_entity_poly.pdbx_strand_id
1 'polypeptide(L)' 'MRVPLPVGLDKPPPLDIYDGSTDPDDHIENIEAVLDFRGVQGSIKCKLFPTTLRK' A
#
# COMPACT_ATOMS: atom_id res chain seq x y z
N MET A 1 -29.52 3.07 -6.58
CA MET A 1 -28.45 3.52 -7.50
C MET A 1 -27.14 3.48 -6.76
N ARG A 2 -26.06 2.96 -7.35
CA ARG A 2 -24.72 2.96 -6.74
C ARG A 2 -23.99 4.19 -7.28
N VAL A 3 -23.76 5.18 -6.44
CA VAL A 3 -23.03 6.40 -6.82
C VAL A 3 -21.56 5.99 -7.02
N PRO A 4 -20.95 6.29 -8.18
CA PRO A 4 -19.53 6.02 -8.38
C PRO A 4 -18.72 6.82 -7.36
N LEU A 5 -17.66 6.21 -6.82
CA LEU A 5 -16.76 6.91 -5.93
C LEU A 5 -16.09 8.07 -6.70
N PRO A 6 -15.88 9.22 -6.05
CA PRO A 6 -15.02 10.27 -6.59
C PRO A 6 -13.65 9.72 -6.96
N VAL A 7 -13.07 10.21 -8.05
CA VAL A 7 -11.71 9.89 -8.49
C VAL A 7 -10.74 10.16 -7.33
N GLY A 8 -9.96 9.14 -6.94
CA GLY A 8 -9.03 9.23 -5.80
C GLY A 8 -9.60 8.82 -4.44
N LEU A 9 -10.90 8.46 -4.37
CA LEU A 9 -11.48 7.70 -3.26
C LEU A 9 -11.60 6.20 -3.58
N ASP A 10 -10.96 5.76 -4.66
CA ASP A 10 -10.85 4.35 -4.98
C ASP A 10 -10.11 3.59 -3.87
N LYS A 11 -10.46 2.33 -3.70
CA LYS A 11 -9.77 1.45 -2.75
C LYS A 11 -8.28 1.43 -3.11
N PRO A 12 -7.36 1.56 -2.14
CA PRO A 12 -5.94 1.45 -2.43
C PRO A 12 -5.63 0.08 -3.04
N PRO A 13 -4.53 -0.03 -3.81
CA PRO A 13 -4.16 -1.31 -4.40
C PRO A 13 -3.96 -2.38 -3.31
N PRO A 14 -4.05 -3.67 -3.65
CA PRO A 14 -3.73 -4.72 -2.69
C PRO A 14 -2.29 -4.59 -2.21
N LEU A 15 -2.07 -4.89 -0.93
CA LEU A 15 -0.74 -5.00 -0.35
C LEU A 15 -0.19 -6.37 -0.72
N ASP A 16 0.46 -6.46 -1.88
CA ASP A 16 1.06 -7.71 -2.36
C ASP A 16 2.42 -7.97 -1.72
N ILE A 17 2.85 -9.23 -1.77
CA ILE A 17 4.18 -9.64 -1.34
C ILE A 17 5.17 -9.27 -2.43
N TYR A 18 6.13 -8.41 -2.10
CA TYR A 18 7.22 -8.05 -2.98
C TYR A 18 8.23 -9.19 -3.07
N ASP A 19 8.34 -9.75 -4.26
CA ASP A 19 9.25 -10.84 -4.59
C ASP A 19 10.48 -10.39 -5.40
N GLY A 20 10.61 -9.07 -5.63
CA GLY A 20 11.71 -8.48 -6.40
C GLY A 20 11.51 -8.50 -7.91
N SER A 21 10.32 -8.87 -8.41
CA SER A 21 10.02 -8.88 -9.84
C SER A 21 9.52 -7.54 -10.40
N THR A 22 8.99 -6.67 -9.53
CA THR A 22 8.49 -5.33 -9.88
C THR A 22 9.49 -4.25 -9.48
N ASP A 23 9.24 -3.01 -9.89
CA ASP A 23 10.04 -1.86 -9.48
C ASP A 23 9.96 -1.65 -7.94
N PRO A 24 11.09 -1.41 -7.24
CA PRO A 24 11.09 -1.19 -5.80
C PRO A 24 10.42 0.12 -5.37
N ASP A 25 10.50 1.18 -6.18
CA ASP A 25 9.90 2.47 -5.86
C ASP A 25 8.37 2.37 -5.98
N ASP A 26 7.86 1.69 -7.02
CA ASP A 26 6.43 1.37 -7.16
C ASP A 26 5.91 0.58 -5.94
N HIS A 27 6.71 -0.35 -5.41
CA HIS A 27 6.35 -1.12 -4.22
C HIS A 27 6.27 -0.23 -2.97
N ILE A 28 7.23 0.69 -2.80
CA ILE A 28 7.23 1.64 -1.68
C ILE A 28 5.99 2.55 -1.77
N GLU A 29 5.70 3.12 -2.94
CA GLU A 29 4.52 3.97 -3.14
C GLU A 29 3.22 3.23 -2.82
N ASN A 30 3.09 1.97 -3.24
CA ASN A 30 1.93 1.14 -2.92
C ASN A 30 1.77 0.92 -1.41
N ILE A 31 2.86 0.58 -0.71
CA ILE A 31 2.84 0.42 0.76
C ILE A 31 2.41 1.72 1.43
N GLU A 32 2.99 2.86 1.02
CA GLU A 32 2.66 4.15 1.61
C GLU A 32 1.18 4.46 1.41
N ALA A 33 0.65 4.33 0.19
CA ALA A 33 -0.75 4.56 -0.12
C ALA A 33 -1.69 3.66 0.70
N VAL A 34 -1.39 2.36 0.81
CA VAL A 34 -2.21 1.41 1.59
C VAL A 34 -2.17 1.75 3.08
N LEU A 35 -0.99 2.06 3.63
CA LEU A 35 -0.83 2.35 5.05
C LEU A 35 -1.44 3.70 5.43
N ASP A 36 -1.33 4.71 4.56
CA ASP A 36 -1.98 6.00 4.76
C ASP A 36 -3.51 5.87 4.71
N PHE A 37 -4.04 5.10 3.76
CA PHE A 37 -5.47 4.80 3.70
C PHE A 37 -5.97 4.12 4.99
N ARG A 38 -5.13 3.27 5.61
CA ARG A 38 -5.44 2.60 6.88
C ARG A 38 -5.19 3.48 8.11
N GLY A 39 -4.70 4.71 7.93
CA GLY A 39 -4.37 5.63 9.02
C GLY A 39 -3.12 5.24 9.82
N VAL A 40 -2.23 4.43 9.25
CA VAL A 40 -0.98 4.01 9.89
C VAL A 40 0.07 5.11 9.73
N GLN A 41 0.65 5.55 10.84
CA GLN A 41 1.55 6.71 10.85
C GLN A 41 2.93 6.39 11.43
N GLY A 42 3.90 7.19 11.00
CA GLY A 42 5.25 7.24 11.56
C GLY A 42 5.96 5.89 11.54
N SER A 43 6.65 5.59 12.63
CA SER A 43 7.52 4.41 12.75
C SER A 43 6.80 3.07 12.65
N ILE A 44 5.46 3.05 12.77
CA ILE A 44 4.65 1.83 12.57
C ILE A 44 4.75 1.37 11.12
N LYS A 45 4.79 2.29 10.15
CA LYS A 45 4.96 1.94 8.73
C LYS A 45 6.25 1.14 8.50
N CYS A 46 7.37 1.61 9.07
CA CYS A 46 8.66 0.95 8.97
C CYS A 46 8.68 -0.45 9.62
N LYS A 47 7.91 -0.67 10.69
CA LYS A 47 7.78 -1.99 11.33
C LYS A 47 6.92 -2.97 10.54
N LEU A 48 5.99 -2.46 9.74
CA LEU A 48 5.13 -3.28 8.86
C LEU A 48 5.82 -3.61 7.53
N PHE A 49 6.71 -2.74 7.04
CA PHE A 49 7.39 -2.96 5.76
C PHE A 49 7.99 -4.39 5.59
N PRO A 50 8.71 -4.98 6.57
CA PRO A 50 9.25 -6.33 6.42
C PRO A 50 8.20 -7.41 6.20
N THR A 51 6.93 -7.20 6.61
CA THR A 51 5.85 -8.17 6.39
C THR A 51 5.34 -8.20 4.96
N THR A 52 5.74 -7.22 4.14
CA THR A 52 5.40 -7.12 2.72
C THR A 52 6.44 -7.77 1.82
N LEU A 53 7.58 -8.19 2.38
CA LEU A 53 8.66 -8.80 1.61
C LEU A 53 8.51 -10.31 1.58
N ARG A 54 8.84 -10.92 0.44
CA ARG A 54 9.00 -12.37 0.35
C ARG A 54 10.15 -12.81 1.26
N LYS A 55 9.94 -13.94 1.96
CA LYS A 55 10.98 -14.61 2.74
C LYS A 55 12.02 -15.28 1.85
#